data_AF-A0A7J8XVQ8-F1
#
_entry.id   AF-A0A7J8XVQ8-F1
#
_cell.length_a   1.000
_cell.length_b   1.000
_cell.length_c   1.000
_cell.angle_alpha   90.00
_cell.angle_beta   90.00
_cell.angle_gamma   90.00
#
_symmetry.space_group_name_H-M   'P 1'
#
loop_
_entity.id
_entity.type
_entity.pdbx_description
1 polymer ?
#
loop_
_entity_poly.entity_id
_entity_poly.type
_entity_poly.pdbx_seq_one_letter_code
_entity_poly.pdbx_strand_id
1 'polypeptide(L)'
;NPATFLHAYTCLPLAFATRQAAGAILQDVADSGVLFAILMCKYKVISLVGAQKASLHPDDMLLLSNFVLSSESFRTAESFSPICLPRYNPMAFLYAYVHFFDVNTYLMLLTTSSDAFYHLKDCRIRIEAVLLKSNVLSEVQRSMIDGGMRVEDLPVGPLPRSGSSPHLGQQTLTSESPERPREPFIGIGGPAGLWHFIYRSIYLDQYVSSEFSPPLNSLQQQK
;
A
#
# COMPACT_ATOMS: atom_id res chain seq x y z
N ASN A 1 8.20 -4.03 6.91
CA ASN A 1 7.77 -3.11 5.84
C ASN A 1 8.69 -1.91 5.86
N PRO A 2 9.52 -1.68 4.82
CA PRO A 2 10.47 -0.56 4.80
C PRO A 2 9.80 0.82 4.89
N ALA A 3 8.52 0.95 4.51
CA ALA A 3 7.78 2.21 4.59
C ALA A 3 7.76 2.80 6.01
N THR A 4 7.71 1.95 7.05
CA THR A 4 7.73 2.38 8.45
C THR A 4 9.01 3.15 8.82
N PHE A 5 10.17 2.78 8.26
CA PHE A 5 11.43 3.49 8.49
C PHE A 5 11.54 4.79 7.69
N LEU A 6 10.66 4.99 6.71
CA LEU A 6 10.64 6.15 5.82
C LEU A 6 9.55 7.15 6.18
N HIS A 7 8.92 7.02 7.36
CA HIS A 7 7.74 7.79 7.76
C HIS A 7 6.67 7.78 6.67
N ALA A 8 6.38 6.59 6.13
CA ALA A 8 5.40 6.38 5.06
C ALA A 8 4.47 5.21 5.40
N TYR A 9 3.27 5.23 4.83
CA TYR A 9 2.33 4.10 4.89
C TYR A 9 2.20 3.42 3.52
N THR A 10 1.84 2.14 3.53
CA THR A 10 1.65 1.39 2.28
C THR A 10 0.20 1.46 1.83
N CYS A 11 -0.03 1.73 0.55
CA CYS A 11 -1.37 1.64 -0.04
C CYS A 11 -1.61 0.22 -0.58
N LEU A 12 -2.86 -0.25 -0.50
CA LEU A 12 -3.24 -1.49 -1.16
C LEU A 12 -3.25 -1.28 -2.69
N PRO A 13 -2.53 -2.08 -3.49
CA PRO A 13 -2.48 -1.93 -4.95
C PRO A 13 -3.86 -2.13 -5.57
N LEU A 14 -4.46 -1.09 -6.15
CA LEU A 14 -5.82 -1.16 -6.71
C LEU A 14 -5.86 -0.39 -8.02
N ALA A 15 -6.73 -0.85 -8.92
CA ALA A 15 -7.06 -0.12 -10.14
C ALA A 15 -7.54 1.30 -9.80
N PHE A 16 -7.20 2.26 -10.65
CA PHE A 16 -7.56 3.66 -10.45
C PHE A 16 -9.06 3.86 -10.23
N ALA A 17 -9.89 3.20 -11.04
CA ALA A 17 -11.36 3.27 -10.93
C ALA A 17 -11.87 2.78 -9.57
N THR A 18 -11.34 1.67 -9.06
CA THR A 18 -11.70 1.12 -7.74
C THR A 18 -11.31 2.06 -6.61
N ARG A 19 -10.10 2.65 -6.69
CA ARG A 19 -9.65 3.63 -5.68
C ARG A 19 -10.47 4.91 -5.74
N GLN A 20 -10.82 5.39 -6.93
CA GLN A 20 -11.71 6.55 -7.12
C GLN A 20 -13.09 6.30 -6.51
N ALA A 21 -13.69 5.14 -6.76
CA ALA A 21 -14.97 4.77 -6.16
C ALA A 21 -14.90 4.77 -4.62
N ALA A 22 -13.85 4.17 -4.05
CA ALA A 22 -13.61 4.17 -2.61
C ALA A 22 -13.36 5.60 -2.06
N GLY A 23 -12.61 6.44 -2.77
CA GLY A 23 -12.37 7.83 -2.38
C GLY A 23 -13.63 8.68 -2.39
N ALA A 24 -14.46 8.56 -3.43
CA ALA A 24 -15.69 9.33 -3.58
C ALA A 24 -16.68 9.06 -2.44
N ILE A 25 -16.85 7.79 -2.04
CA ILE A 25 -17.74 7.45 -0.92
C ILE A 25 -17.20 7.93 0.44
N LEU A 26 -15.88 7.89 0.64
CA LEU A 26 -15.29 8.44 1.86
C LEU A 26 -15.37 9.98 1.90
N GLN A 27 -15.32 10.64 0.74
CA GLN A 27 -15.52 12.08 0.64
C GLN A 27 -16.94 12.50 1.02
N ASP A 28 -17.96 11.79 0.54
CA ASP A 28 -19.37 12.06 0.88
C ASP A 28 -19.62 12.05 2.40
N VAL A 29 -18.99 11.13 3.14
CA VAL A 29 -19.11 11.10 4.61
C VAL A 29 -18.22 12.12 5.31
N ALA A 30 -17.05 12.46 4.75
CA ALA A 30 -16.20 13.51 5.30
C ALA A 30 -16.93 14.86 5.25
N ASP A 31 -17.67 15.11 4.17
CA ASP A 31 -18.46 16.32 3.98
C ASP A 31 -19.66 16.40 4.95
N SER A 32 -20.08 15.28 5.56
CA SER A 32 -21.10 15.25 6.61
C SER A 32 -20.56 15.49 8.03
N GLY A 33 -19.29 15.90 8.18
CA GLY A 33 -18.69 16.28 9.46
C GLY A 33 -17.78 15.23 10.10
N VAL A 34 -17.39 14.19 9.36
CA VAL A 34 -16.34 13.25 9.79
C VAL A 34 -14.97 13.87 9.53
N LEU A 35 -14.10 13.91 10.54
CA LEU A 35 -12.78 14.55 10.41
C LEU A 35 -11.84 13.75 9.49
N PHE A 36 -11.76 12.44 9.69
CA PHE A 36 -11.04 11.53 8.79
C PHE A 36 -11.86 10.28 8.53
N ALA A 37 -11.99 9.89 7.28
CA ALA A 37 -12.56 8.62 6.86
C ALA A 37 -11.45 7.77 6.23
N ILE A 38 -11.19 6.60 6.80
CA ILE A 38 -10.03 5.78 6.48
C ILE A 38 -10.48 4.34 6.24
N LEU A 39 -10.32 3.87 5.01
CA LEU A 39 -10.59 2.49 4.64
C LEU A 39 -9.26 1.72 4.55
N MET A 40 -9.15 0.64 5.31
CA MET A 40 -7.92 -0.12 5.50
C MET A 40 -8.12 -1.59 5.18
N CYS A 41 -7.05 -2.24 4.73
CA CYS A 41 -6.95 -3.68 4.64
C CYS A 41 -5.63 -4.11 5.30
N LYS A 42 -5.73 -4.79 6.46
CA LYS A 42 -4.58 -5.02 7.36
C LYS A 42 -3.86 -3.69 7.64
N TYR A 43 -2.57 -3.61 7.33
CA TYR A 43 -1.74 -2.42 7.47
C TYR A 43 -1.65 -1.57 6.18
N LYS A 44 -2.45 -1.89 5.15
CA LYS A 44 -2.43 -1.19 3.86
C LYS A 44 -3.64 -0.26 3.74
N VAL A 45 -3.41 0.99 3.33
CA VAL A 45 -4.45 2.00 3.08
C VAL A 45 -5.15 1.74 1.75
N ILE A 46 -6.46 1.55 1.77
CA ILE A 46 -7.29 1.50 0.55
C ILE A 46 -7.61 2.92 0.10
N SER A 47 -8.13 3.74 1.00
CA SER A 47 -8.42 5.15 0.74
C SER A 47 -8.44 5.94 2.05
N LEU A 48 -8.09 7.22 1.98
CA LEU A 48 -8.07 8.16 3.09
C LEU A 48 -8.63 9.49 2.60
N VAL A 49 -9.59 10.04 3.33
CA VAL A 49 -10.10 11.39 3.13
C VAL A 49 -10.12 12.13 4.46
N GLY A 50 -9.62 13.36 4.47
CA GLY A 50 -9.72 14.28 5.60
C GLY A 50 -10.63 15.46 5.27
N ALA A 51 -11.44 15.89 6.23
CA ALA A 51 -12.27 17.09 6.10
C ALA A 51 -11.40 18.33 5.85
N GLN A 52 -11.89 19.26 5.02
CA GLN A 52 -11.21 20.54 4.74
C GLN A 52 -9.74 20.40 4.31
N LYS A 53 -9.39 19.32 3.60
CA LYS A 53 -8.02 18.97 3.19
C LYS A 53 -7.06 18.72 4.37
N ALA A 54 -7.57 18.35 5.53
CA ALA A 54 -6.75 17.88 6.63
C ALA A 54 -5.91 16.69 6.18
N SER A 55 -4.61 16.75 6.44
CA SER A 55 -3.68 15.65 6.16
C SER A 55 -3.40 14.87 7.44
N LEU A 56 -3.43 13.54 7.34
CA LEU A 56 -3.03 12.67 8.42
C LEU A 56 -1.56 12.26 8.24
N HIS A 57 -0.74 12.47 9.26
CA HIS A 57 0.68 12.12 9.20
C HIS A 57 0.86 10.59 9.14
N PRO A 58 1.84 10.06 8.38
CA PRO A 58 2.06 8.61 8.30
C PRO A 58 2.29 7.92 9.64
N ASP A 59 3.05 8.53 10.56
CA ASP A 59 3.24 7.97 11.91
C ASP A 59 1.91 7.79 12.67
N ASP A 60 0.98 8.74 12.55
CA ASP A 60 -0.36 8.64 13.16
C ASP A 60 -1.22 7.57 12.46
N MET A 61 -1.09 7.42 11.14
CA MET A 61 -1.73 6.32 10.40
C MET A 61 -1.23 4.95 10.88
N LEU A 62 0.07 4.81 11.09
CA LEU A 62 0.67 3.59 11.62
C LEU A 62 0.19 3.31 13.06
N LEU A 63 0.12 4.35 13.90
CA LEU A 63 -0.42 4.24 15.26
C LEU A 63 -1.87 3.75 15.25
N LEU A 64 -2.73 4.31 14.40
CA LEU A 64 -4.12 3.88 14.21
C LEU A 64 -4.22 2.42 13.78
N SER A 65 -3.41 2.01 12.80
CA SER A 65 -3.41 0.63 12.32
C SER A 65 -3.00 -0.37 13.41
N ASN A 66 -2.01 -0.03 14.23
CA ASN A 66 -1.60 -0.84 15.38
C ASN A 66 -2.70 -0.87 16.45
N PHE A 67 -3.29 0.28 16.77
CA PHE A 67 -4.40 0.36 17.72
C PHE A 67 -5.54 -0.59 17.35
N VAL A 68 -5.97 -0.59 16.08
CA VAL A 68 -7.06 -1.46 15.60
C VAL A 68 -6.65 -2.93 15.53
N LEU A 69 -5.46 -3.23 15.01
CA LEU A 69 -5.07 -4.62 14.74
C LEU A 69 -4.52 -5.37 15.97
N SER A 70 -4.10 -4.66 17.02
CA SER A 70 -3.64 -5.26 18.27
C SER A 70 -4.78 -5.65 19.22
N SER A 71 -6.05 -5.36 18.88
CA SER A 71 -7.20 -5.68 19.72
C SER A 71 -8.24 -6.49 18.95
N GLU A 72 -8.44 -7.74 19.34
CA GLU A 72 -9.43 -8.62 18.71
C GLU A 72 -10.89 -8.18 18.94
N SER A 73 -11.15 -7.43 20.00
CA SER A 73 -12.51 -6.95 20.34
C SER A 73 -13.11 -6.07 19.25
N PHE A 74 -12.28 -5.36 18.47
CA PHE A 74 -12.75 -4.55 17.35
C PHE A 74 -13.30 -5.37 16.19
N ARG A 75 -12.96 -6.65 16.08
CA ARG A 75 -13.47 -7.54 15.02
C ARG A 75 -14.86 -8.07 15.30
N THR A 76 -15.27 -8.11 16.57
CA THR A 76 -16.52 -8.74 17.00
C THR A 76 -17.64 -7.75 17.30
N ALA A 77 -17.32 -6.47 17.50
CA ALA A 77 -18.29 -5.42 17.78
C ALA A 77 -17.92 -4.10 17.11
N GLU A 78 -18.93 -3.27 16.83
CA GLU A 78 -18.69 -1.85 16.54
C GLU A 78 -18.04 -1.21 17.77
N SER A 79 -16.99 -0.42 17.55
CA SER A 79 -16.31 0.27 18.65
C SER A 79 -16.28 1.76 18.44
N PHE A 80 -16.25 2.46 19.56
CA PHE A 80 -16.07 3.90 19.61
C PHE A 80 -15.18 4.22 20.80
N SER A 81 -13.97 4.70 20.53
CA SER A 81 -12.93 4.82 21.55
C SER A 81 -12.17 6.14 21.43
N PRO A 82 -11.85 6.79 22.56
CA PRO A 82 -11.00 7.96 22.54
C PRO A 82 -9.56 7.56 22.16
N ILE A 83 -8.91 8.38 21.35
CA ILE A 83 -7.53 8.19 20.89
C ILE A 83 -6.77 9.53 20.90
N CYS A 84 -5.45 9.45 20.93
CA CYS A 84 -4.55 10.60 20.72
C CYS A 84 -3.74 10.39 19.45
N LEU A 85 -3.62 11.44 18.65
CA LEU A 85 -2.80 11.45 17.44
C LEU A 85 -1.68 12.51 17.58
N PRO A 86 -0.47 12.10 18.01
CA PRO A 86 0.60 13.03 18.38
C PRO A 86 1.03 14.00 17.28
N ARG A 87 0.93 13.60 16.00
CA ARG A 87 1.35 14.46 14.87
C ARG A 87 0.22 15.36 14.39
N TYR A 88 -1.03 14.93 14.53
CA TYR A 88 -2.20 15.73 14.20
C TYR A 88 -2.47 16.81 15.26
N ASN A 89 -2.65 16.41 16.51
CA ASN A 89 -2.82 17.34 17.63
C ASN A 89 -2.46 16.65 18.97
N PRO A 90 -1.27 16.90 19.53
CA PRO A 90 -0.83 16.26 20.77
C PRO A 90 -1.59 16.73 22.03
N MET A 91 -2.44 17.76 21.92
CA MET A 91 -3.15 18.38 23.04
C MET A 91 -4.65 18.05 23.07
N ALA A 92 -5.16 17.28 22.11
CA ALA A 92 -6.58 16.96 22.00
C ALA A 92 -6.83 15.48 21.77
N PHE A 93 -7.94 14.99 22.33
CA PHE A 93 -8.46 13.68 22.01
C PHE A 93 -9.30 13.74 20.74
N LEU A 94 -9.22 12.67 19.96
CA LEU A 94 -10.20 12.34 18.94
C LEU A 94 -10.96 11.10 19.39
N TYR A 95 -12.06 10.81 18.71
CA TYR A 95 -12.80 9.58 18.88
C TYR A 95 -12.76 8.79 17.58
N ALA A 96 -12.38 7.52 17.67
CA ALA A 96 -12.33 6.58 16.57
C ALA A 96 -13.53 5.65 16.63
N TYR A 97 -14.37 5.70 15.60
CA TYR A 97 -15.34 4.65 15.31
C TYR A 97 -14.69 3.61 14.39
N VAL A 98 -14.73 2.34 14.78
CA VAL A 98 -14.11 1.25 14.02
C VAL A 98 -15.14 0.16 13.70
N HIS A 99 -15.12 -0.29 12.45
CA HIS A 99 -15.96 -1.39 11.99
C HIS A 99 -15.22 -2.26 10.96
N PHE A 100 -15.26 -3.58 11.15
CA PHE A 100 -14.71 -4.55 10.20
C PHE A 100 -15.81 -5.01 9.24
N PHE A 101 -15.53 -4.96 7.93
CA PHE A 101 -16.40 -5.53 6.89
C PHE A 101 -16.10 -7.01 6.64
N ASP A 102 -14.86 -7.42 6.88
CA ASP A 102 -14.41 -8.81 6.82
C ASP A 102 -13.21 -9.01 7.76
N VAL A 103 -12.52 -10.15 7.67
CA VAL A 103 -11.38 -10.49 8.56
C VAL A 103 -10.21 -9.50 8.47
N ASN A 104 -10.04 -8.83 7.33
CA ASN A 104 -8.89 -8.00 6.99
C ASN A 104 -9.25 -6.55 6.70
N THR A 105 -10.46 -6.28 6.22
CA THR A 105 -10.92 -4.96 5.78
C THR A 105 -11.72 -4.26 6.88
N TYR A 106 -11.31 -3.04 7.22
CA TYR A 106 -11.97 -2.23 8.25
C TYR A 106 -12.02 -0.76 7.88
N LEU A 107 -13.03 -0.08 8.43
CA LEU A 107 -13.26 1.35 8.36
C LEU A 107 -12.89 1.98 9.70
N MET A 108 -12.19 3.11 9.66
CA MET A 108 -12.03 4.02 10.79
C MET A 108 -12.62 5.38 10.41
N LEU A 109 -13.55 5.87 11.24
CA LEU A 109 -14.07 7.24 11.14
C LEU A 109 -13.63 8.00 12.39
N LEU A 110 -12.90 9.10 12.19
CA LEU A 110 -12.38 9.93 13.28
C LEU A 110 -13.21 11.19 13.41
N THR A 111 -13.44 11.63 14.64
CA THR A 111 -14.18 12.85 14.96
C THR A 111 -13.60 13.52 16.21
N THR A 112 -13.86 14.81 16.38
CA THR A 112 -13.59 15.54 17.62
C THR A 112 -14.76 15.47 18.61
N SER A 113 -15.94 14.98 18.19
CA SER A 113 -17.16 14.96 19.00
C SER A 113 -17.34 13.62 19.72
N SER A 114 -17.54 13.68 21.04
CA SER A 114 -17.73 12.50 21.90
C SER A 114 -19.12 11.87 21.80
N ASP A 115 -20.08 12.57 21.19
CA ASP A 115 -21.49 12.18 21.04
C ASP A 115 -21.85 11.74 19.61
N ALA A 116 -20.87 11.69 18.70
CA ALA A 116 -21.11 11.41 17.28
C ALA A 116 -21.33 9.93 16.93
N PHE A 117 -21.44 9.02 17.91
CA PHE A 117 -21.55 7.57 17.67
C PHE A 117 -22.61 7.21 16.64
N TYR A 118 -23.84 7.71 16.81
CA TYR A 118 -24.95 7.38 15.91
C TYR A 118 -24.76 7.96 14.50
N HIS A 119 -24.25 9.19 14.40
CA HIS A 119 -23.90 9.78 13.11
C HIS A 119 -22.84 8.95 12.36
N LEU A 120 -21.80 8.50 13.06
CA LEU A 120 -20.75 7.66 12.47
C LEU A 120 -21.26 6.27 12.07
N LYS A 121 -22.20 5.72 12.84
CA LYS A 121 -22.89 4.47 12.49
C LYS A 121 -23.69 4.62 11.18
N ASP A 122 -24.43 5.71 11.02
CA ASP A 122 -25.16 5.99 9.78
C ASP A 122 -24.20 6.21 8.59
N CYS A 123 -23.07 6.90 8.81
CA CYS A 123 -22.01 7.03 7.82
C CYS A 123 -21.45 5.66 7.39
N ARG A 124 -21.20 4.76 8.34
CA ARG A 124 -20.73 3.40 8.06
C ARG A 124 -21.72 2.64 7.20
N ILE A 125 -23.02 2.69 7.52
CA ILE A 125 -24.08 2.01 6.74
C ILE A 125 -24.11 2.52 5.29
N ARG A 126 -23.99 3.84 5.09
CA ARG A 126 -23.89 4.44 3.74
C ARG A 126 -22.67 3.94 2.98
N ILE A 127 -21.50 3.94 3.63
CA ILE A 127 -20.25 3.42 3.04
C ILE A 127 -20.43 1.96 2.63
N GLU A 128 -20.91 1.12 3.54
CA GLU A 128 -21.10 -0.32 3.33
C GLU A 128 -22.00 -0.59 2.11
N ALA A 129 -23.13 0.09 2.02
CA ALA A 129 -24.07 -0.05 0.91
C ALA A 129 -23.43 0.28 -0.45
N VAL A 130 -22.56 1.30 -0.51
CA VAL A 130 -21.89 1.70 -1.75
C VAL A 130 -20.71 0.78 -2.06
N LEU A 131 -19.93 0.34 -1.07
CA LEU A 131 -18.84 -0.61 -1.25
C LEU A 131 -19.34 -1.94 -1.83
N LEU A 132 -20.52 -2.42 -1.37
CA LEU A 132 -21.17 -3.61 -1.90
C LEU A 132 -21.61 -3.44 -3.37
N LYS A 133 -22.20 -2.29 -3.71
CA LYS A 133 -22.67 -2.01 -5.09
C LYS A 133 -21.52 -1.80 -6.09
N SER A 134 -20.39 -1.28 -5.62
CA SER A 134 -19.24 -0.91 -6.46
C SER A 134 -18.19 -2.01 -6.60
N ASN A 135 -18.39 -3.19 -6.00
CA ASN A 135 -17.45 -4.32 -5.99
C ASN A 135 -16.06 -3.99 -5.41
N VAL A 136 -15.92 -2.89 -4.66
CA VAL A 136 -14.62 -2.48 -4.08
C VAL A 136 -14.07 -3.55 -3.15
N LEU A 137 -14.92 -4.15 -2.30
CA LEU A 137 -14.49 -5.19 -1.36
C LEU A 137 -13.96 -6.44 -2.09
N SER A 138 -14.58 -6.84 -3.20
CA SER A 138 -14.11 -7.97 -4.01
C SER A 138 -12.75 -7.69 -4.66
N GLU A 139 -12.54 -6.48 -5.17
CA GLU A 139 -11.25 -6.07 -5.73
C GLU A 139 -10.15 -5.93 -4.66
N VAL A 140 -10.51 -5.54 -3.43
CA VAL A 140 -9.60 -5.57 -2.27
C VAL A 140 -9.14 -6.99 -1.98
N GLN A 141 -10.06 -7.96 -1.94
CA GLN A 141 -9.70 -9.37 -1.70
C GLN A 141 -8.83 -9.93 -2.83
N ARG A 142 -9.11 -9.59 -4.10
CA ARG A 142 -8.25 -9.98 -5.23
C ARG A 142 -6.85 -9.38 -5.11
N SER A 143 -6.76 -8.07 -4.84
CA SER A 143 -5.49 -7.37 -4.64
C SER A 143 -4.63 -7.95 -3.51
N MET A 144 -5.27 -8.44 -2.43
CA MET A 144 -4.54 -9.13 -1.37
C MET A 144 -3.83 -10.40 -1.83
N ILE A 145 -4.39 -11.10 -2.82
CA ILE A 145 -3.85 -12.36 -3.36
C ILE A 145 -2.78 -12.05 -4.41
N ASP A 146 -3.08 -11.13 -5.33
CA ASP A 146 -2.17 -10.76 -6.42
C ASP A 146 -0.92 -10.07 -5.88
N GLY A 147 -1.10 -9.24 -4.85
CA GLY A 147 -0.05 -8.42 -4.26
C GLY A 147 0.13 -7.11 -5.01
N GLY A 148 1.31 -6.53 -4.87
CA GLY A 148 1.72 -5.27 -5.47
C GLY A 148 2.76 -5.45 -6.54
N MET A 149 3.25 -4.33 -7.05
CA MET A 149 4.28 -4.34 -8.10
C MET A 149 5.51 -5.10 -7.61
N ARG A 150 5.88 -6.12 -8.36
CA ARG A 150 7.05 -6.95 -8.14
C ARG A 150 8.16 -6.53 -9.08
N VAL A 151 9.37 -7.03 -8.84
CA VAL A 151 10.52 -6.65 -9.67
C VAL A 151 10.37 -7.21 -11.08
N GLU A 152 9.78 -8.39 -11.21
CA GLU A 152 9.44 -9.03 -12.49
C GLU A 152 8.48 -8.20 -13.37
N ASP A 153 7.70 -7.29 -12.77
CA ASP A 153 6.78 -6.42 -13.50
C ASP A 153 7.46 -5.19 -14.11
N LEU A 154 8.75 -4.95 -13.81
CA LEU A 154 9.48 -3.80 -14.33
C LEU A 154 9.79 -3.96 -15.81
N PRO A 155 9.66 -2.89 -16.61
CA PRO A 155 10.01 -2.93 -18.02
C PRO A 155 11.51 -3.23 -18.18
N VAL A 156 11.83 -4.35 -18.85
CA VAL A 156 13.19 -4.67 -19.26
C VAL A 156 13.52 -3.81 -20.47
N GLY A 157 14.08 -2.61 -20.25
CA GLY A 157 14.70 -1.86 -21.33
C GLY A 157 15.80 -2.70 -22.00
N PRO A 158 16.15 -2.46 -23.28
CA PRO A 158 17.29 -3.13 -23.88
C PRO A 158 18.53 -2.80 -23.04
N LEU A 159 19.08 -3.79 -22.33
CA LEU A 159 20.31 -3.60 -21.58
C LEU A 159 21.38 -3.05 -22.55
N PRO A 160 22.09 -1.95 -22.21
CA PRO A 160 23.37 -1.70 -22.84
C PRO A 160 24.20 -2.94 -22.55
N ARG A 161 24.69 -3.59 -23.61
CA ARG A 161 25.69 -4.66 -23.47
C ARG A 161 26.69 -4.21 -22.42
N SER A 162 26.84 -4.98 -21.36
CA SER A 162 27.93 -4.82 -20.40
C SER A 162 29.21 -4.73 -21.23
N GLY A 163 29.68 -3.50 -21.40
CA GLY A 163 30.88 -3.21 -22.15
C GLY A 163 32.01 -3.73 -21.29
N SER A 164 32.62 -4.84 -21.73
CA SER A 164 33.97 -5.15 -21.33
C SER A 164 34.83 -3.90 -21.53
N SER A 165 35.45 -3.45 -20.44
CA SER A 165 36.42 -2.36 -20.45
C SER A 165 37.43 -2.55 -21.59
N PRO A 166 37.76 -1.52 -22.39
CA PRO A 166 38.73 -1.65 -23.46
C PRO A 166 40.13 -1.61 -22.84
N HIS A 167 40.69 -2.77 -22.48
CA HIS A 167 42.14 -2.89 -22.39
C HIS A 167 42.70 -3.12 -23.79
N LEU A 168 43.34 -2.06 -24.28
CA LEU A 168 44.25 -1.91 -25.41
C LEU A 168 44.97 -3.23 -25.82
N GLY A 169 44.74 -3.70 -27.05
CA GLY A 169 45.44 -4.86 -27.62
C GLY A 169 44.89 -5.36 -28.97
N GLN A 170 45.17 -4.62 -30.04
CA GLN A 170 45.40 -5.03 -31.44
C GLN A 170 44.83 -6.40 -31.97
N GLN A 171 43.79 -6.29 -32.82
CA GLN A 171 43.46 -7.04 -34.06
C GLN A 171 43.96 -8.50 -34.22
N THR A 172 43.12 -9.53 -34.06
CA THR A 172 42.24 -10.20 -35.07
C THR A 172 42.94 -10.89 -36.25
N LEU A 173 42.88 -12.23 -36.27
CA LEU A 173 42.60 -13.01 -37.48
C LEU A 173 41.56 -14.11 -37.18
N THR A 174 40.64 -14.21 -38.13
CA THR A 174 39.41 -14.98 -38.30
C THR A 174 39.47 -16.49 -38.06
N SER A 175 38.41 -17.08 -37.50
CA SER A 175 37.90 -18.42 -37.90
C SER A 175 36.44 -18.63 -37.46
N GLU A 176 35.69 -19.36 -38.27
CA GLU A 176 34.24 -19.53 -38.32
C GLU A 176 33.61 -20.45 -37.23
N SER A 177 32.27 -20.35 -37.12
CA SER A 177 31.27 -21.36 -36.67
C SER A 177 30.90 -21.46 -35.16
N PRO A 178 29.75 -22.06 -34.81
CA PRO A 178 28.36 -21.75 -35.19
C PRO A 178 27.50 -21.34 -33.97
N GLU A 179 26.23 -20.99 -34.23
CA GLU A 179 25.21 -20.61 -33.25
C GLU A 179 25.23 -21.44 -31.95
N ARG A 180 25.58 -20.80 -30.81
CA ARG A 180 25.19 -21.32 -29.49
C ARG A 180 23.85 -20.74 -29.12
N PRO A 181 22.89 -21.53 -28.61
CA PRO A 181 21.75 -20.97 -27.91
C PRO A 181 22.32 -20.13 -26.77
N ARG A 182 22.08 -18.82 -26.79
CA ARG A 182 22.42 -17.98 -25.66
C ARG A 182 21.55 -18.44 -24.52
N GLU A 183 22.11 -19.22 -23.61
CA GLU A 183 21.57 -19.37 -22.28
C GLU A 183 21.26 -17.95 -21.78
N PRO A 184 20.00 -17.66 -21.40
CA PRO A 184 19.74 -16.41 -20.72
C PRO A 184 20.64 -16.45 -19.49
N PHE A 185 21.58 -15.50 -19.39
CA PHE A 185 22.21 -15.22 -18.11
C PHE A 185 21.05 -14.96 -17.15
N ILE A 186 20.71 -15.96 -16.34
CA ILE A 186 19.81 -15.82 -15.21
C ILE A 186 20.66 -15.02 -14.22
N GLY A 187 20.70 -13.70 -14.44
CA GLY A 187 21.30 -12.78 -13.49
C GLY A 187 20.60 -12.98 -12.15
N ILE A 188 21.38 -12.91 -11.08
CA ILE A 188 20.89 -12.96 -9.70
C ILE A 188 20.01 -11.71 -9.50
N GLY A 189 18.70 -11.90 -9.58
CA GLY A 189 17.69 -10.84 -9.41
C GLY A 189 16.75 -10.72 -10.58
N GLY A 190 15.66 -9.98 -10.37
CA GLY A 190 14.73 -9.62 -11.44
C GLY A 190 15.41 -8.71 -12.49
N PRO A 191 14.62 -8.02 -13.34
CA PRO A 191 15.12 -7.04 -14.31
C PRO A 191 16.31 -6.21 -13.80
N ALA A 192 17.41 -6.20 -14.57
CA ALA A 192 18.66 -5.50 -14.26
C ALA A 192 19.37 -5.90 -12.94
N GLY A 193 19.10 -7.11 -12.40
CA GLY A 193 19.70 -7.59 -11.15
C GLY A 193 19.07 -6.96 -9.89
N LEU A 194 17.91 -6.29 -10.04
CA LEU A 194 17.18 -5.73 -8.91
C LEU A 194 16.46 -6.83 -8.13
N TRP A 195 16.39 -6.66 -6.82
CA TRP A 195 15.63 -7.54 -5.92
C TRP A 195 14.52 -6.80 -5.19
N HIS A 196 14.78 -5.54 -4.87
CA HIS A 196 13.84 -4.64 -4.23
C HIS A 196 14.18 -3.22 -4.68
N PHE A 197 13.17 -2.37 -4.78
CA PHE A 197 13.38 -0.96 -5.07
C PHE A 197 12.43 -0.09 -4.26
N ILE A 198 12.88 1.12 -3.95
CA ILE A 198 12.09 2.17 -3.30
C ILE A 198 11.97 3.31 -4.30
N TYR A 199 10.78 3.89 -4.40
CA TYR A 199 10.49 5.02 -5.28
C TYR A 199 9.61 6.04 -4.56
N ARG A 200 9.69 7.31 -4.96
CA ARG A 200 8.79 8.34 -4.44
C ARG A 200 7.52 8.37 -5.29
N SER A 201 6.38 8.11 -4.67
CA SER A 201 5.08 8.27 -5.32
C SER A 201 4.71 9.74 -5.31
N ILE A 202 4.62 10.37 -6.49
CA ILE A 202 4.17 11.76 -6.63
C ILE A 202 2.73 11.97 -6.15
N TYR A 203 1.90 10.93 -6.21
CA TYR A 203 0.49 11.01 -5.81
C TYR A 203 0.32 10.99 -4.29
N LEU A 204 1.15 10.20 -3.60
CA LEU A 204 1.09 10.04 -2.14
C LEU A 204 2.07 10.96 -1.41
N ASP A 205 2.92 11.68 -2.14
CA ASP A 205 4.04 12.47 -1.65
C ASP A 205 4.92 11.75 -0.61
N GLN A 206 5.11 10.44 -0.78
CA GLN A 206 5.89 9.60 0.15
C GLN A 206 6.66 8.52 -0.59
N TYR A 207 7.65 7.93 0.10
CA TYR A 207 8.39 6.78 -0.40
C TYR A 207 7.59 5.49 -0.27
N VAL A 208 7.59 4.69 -1.34
CA VAL A 208 6.92 3.39 -1.43
C VAL A 208 7.96 2.36 -1.89
N SER A 209 7.77 1.10 -1.50
CA SER A 209 8.63 -0.02 -1.88
C SER A 209 7.85 -1.00 -2.75
N SER A 210 8.57 -1.73 -3.63
CA SER A 210 8.06 -2.97 -4.21
C SER A 210 7.68 -3.98 -3.12
N GLU A 211 6.84 -4.95 -3.46
CA GLU A 211 6.64 -6.09 -2.55
C GLU A 211 7.92 -6.88 -2.38
N PHE A 212 8.06 -7.51 -1.20
CA PHE A 212 9.26 -8.26 -0.87
C PHE A 212 9.30 -9.56 -1.67
N SER A 213 10.36 -9.77 -2.45
CA SER A 213 10.61 -11.04 -3.11
C SER A 213 10.83 -12.13 -2.05
N PRO A 214 10.25 -13.33 -2.21
CA PRO A 214 10.44 -14.40 -1.25
C PRO A 214 11.95 -14.75 -1.11
N PRO A 215 12.39 -15.20 0.07
CA PRO A 215 13.79 -15.55 0.29
C PRO A 215 14.26 -16.66 -0.67
N LEU A 216 15.55 -16.61 -1.03
CA LEU A 216 16.18 -17.60 -1.90
C LEU A 216 16.33 -18.91 -1.13
N ASN A 217 15.42 -19.84 -1.39
CA ASN A 217 15.34 -21.11 -0.66
C ASN A 217 16.13 -22.25 -1.34
N SER A 218 16.73 -22.01 -2.50
CA SER A 218 17.51 -23.02 -3.23
C SER A 218 18.91 -22.56 -3.57
N LEU A 219 19.86 -23.50 -3.57
CA LEU A 219 21.26 -23.25 -3.95
C LEU A 219 21.41 -22.76 -5.39
N GLN A 220 20.48 -23.10 -6.28
CA GLN A 220 20.43 -22.60 -7.66
C GLN A 220 20.02 -21.11 -7.72
N GLN A 221 19.22 -20.65 -6.76
CA GLN A 221 18.84 -19.23 -6.65
C GLN A 221 19.91 -18.39 -5.93
N GLN A 222 20.83 -19.02 -5.18
CA GLN A 222 21.88 -18.37 -4.40
C GLN A 222 23.24 -18.27 -5.13
N LYS A 223 23.41 -18.93 -6.28
CA LYS A 223 24.64 -18.94 -7.08
C LYS A 223 24.54 -17.97 -8.25
#